data_AF-A0A954SJD7-F1
#
_entry.id   AF-A0A954SJD7-F1
#
_cell.length_a   1.000
_cell.length_b   1.000
_cell.length_c   1.000
_cell.angle_alpha   90.00
_cell.angle_beta   90.00
_cell.angle_gamma   90.00
#
_symmetry.space_group_name_H-M   'P 1'
#
loop_
_entity.id
_entity.type
_entity.pdbx_description
1 polymer ?
#
loop_
_entity_poly.entity_id
_entity_poly.type
_entity_poly.pdbx_seq_one_letter_code
_entity_poly.pdbx_strand_id
1 'polypeptide(L)' 'MSSRKPQPLIPRQRHTRCPVCGENSYSRSGVHPQCSVRQADQVRLTRLSEARQQLAAAAAVIE' A
#
# COMPACT_ATOMS: atom_id res chain seq x y z
N MET A 1 31.75 -27.71 16.78
CA MET A 1 30.60 -27.94 17.67
C MET A 1 29.38 -27.28 17.07
N SER A 2 28.34 -28.05 16.74
CA SER A 2 27.08 -27.52 16.19
C SER A 2 26.01 -27.61 17.27
N SER A 3 25.77 -26.52 17.99
CA SER A 3 24.65 -26.42 18.92
C SER A 3 23.38 -26.05 18.16
N ARG A 4 22.32 -26.85 18.31
CA ARG A 4 21.01 -26.54 17.73
C ARG A 4 20.42 -25.33 18.46
N LYS A 5 19.83 -24.41 17.70
CA LYS A 5 19.14 -23.25 18.27
C LYS A 5 17.94 -23.73 19.11
N PRO A 6 17.74 -23.17 20.32
CA PRO A 6 16.58 -23.51 21.14
C PRO A 6 15.29 -23.09 20.43
N GLN A 7 14.22 -23.86 20.64
CA GLN A 7 12.91 -23.50 20.10
C GLN A 7 12.36 -22.28 20.86
N PRO A 8 11.75 -21.30 20.17
CA PRO A 8 11.10 -20.17 20.82
C PRO A 8 9.95 -20.65 21.72
N LEU A 9 9.86 -20.09 22.92
CA LEU A 9 8.76 -20.39 23.86
C LEU A 9 7.40 -19.93 23.32
N ILE A 10 7.38 -18.86 22.52
CA ILE A 10 6.18 -18.31 21.91
C ILE A 10 6.29 -18.47 20.39
N PRO A 11 5.36 -19.20 19.74
CA PRO A 11 5.37 -19.31 18.29
C PRO A 11 5.08 -17.94 17.67
N ARG A 12 5.86 -17.56 16.66
CA ARG A 12 5.58 -16.34 15.89
C ARG A 12 4.19 -16.45 15.27
N GLN A 13 3.34 -15.45 15.53
CA GLN A 13 2.05 -15.36 14.86
C GLN A 13 2.25 -15.17 13.35
N ARG A 14 1.42 -15.83 12.55
CA ARG A 14 1.42 -15.63 11.10
C ARG A 14 0.82 -14.25 10.83
N HIS A 15 1.63 -13.34 10.32
CA HIS A 15 1.14 -12.04 9.87
C HIS A 15 0.29 -12.23 8.61
N THR A 16 -0.89 -11.62 8.58
CA THR A 16 -1.69 -11.48 7.36
C THR A 16 -0.94 -10.64 6.34
N ARG A 17 -0.93 -11.03 5.07
CA ARG A 17 -0.35 -10.23 3.99
C ARG A 17 -1.29 -9.11 3.59
N CYS A 18 -0.73 -7.92 3.36
CA CYS A 18 -1.44 -6.77 2.85
C CYS A 18 -1.91 -7.04 1.41
N PRO A 19 -3.21 -6.91 1.09
CA PRO A 19 -3.73 -7.17 -0.26
C PRO A 19 -3.30 -6.09 -1.27
N VAL A 20 -2.75 -4.97 -0.81
CA VAL A 20 -2.36 -3.83 -1.67
C VAL A 20 -0.90 -3.94 -2.14
N CYS A 21 0.02 -4.40 -1.29
CA CYS A 21 1.45 -4.51 -1.62
C CYS A 21 2.02 -5.95 -1.50
N GLY A 22 1.29 -6.89 -0.91
CA GLY A 22 1.71 -8.29 -0.74
C GLY A 22 2.62 -8.56 0.46
N GLU A 23 3.09 -7.52 1.15
CA GLU A 23 3.98 -7.63 2.31
C GLU A 23 3.21 -7.97 3.59
N ASN A 24 3.91 -8.41 4.64
CA ASN A 24 3.27 -8.68 5.93
C ASN A 24 2.66 -7.39 6.51
N SER A 25 1.36 -7.44 6.79
CA SER A 25 0.65 -6.37 7.47
C SER A 25 1.01 -6.33 8.95
N TYR A 26 1.22 -5.11 9.45
CA TYR A 26 1.35 -4.81 10.87
C TYR A 26 0.04 -4.29 11.49
N SER A 27 -1.03 -4.16 10.70
CA SER A 27 -2.33 -3.72 11.21
C SER A 27 -3.21 -4.91 11.62
N ARG A 28 -4.11 -4.67 12.56
CA ARG A 28 -5.11 -5.65 13.00
C ARG A 28 -6.10 -6.03 11.90
N SER A 29 -6.37 -5.11 10.97
CA SER A 29 -7.28 -5.31 9.84
C SER A 29 -6.63 -6.05 8.67
N GLY A 30 -5.32 -6.29 8.70
CA GLY A 30 -4.61 -6.97 7.62
C GLY A 30 -4.21 -6.08 6.42
N VAL A 31 -4.51 -4.79 6.45
CA VAL A 31 -4.07 -3.79 5.42
C VAL A 31 -3.23 -2.71 6.08
N HIS A 32 -2.08 -2.36 5.50
CA HIS A 32 -1.28 -1.25 6.07
C HIS A 32 -2.07 0.05 6.08
N PRO A 33 -1.94 0.89 7.13
CA PRO A 33 -2.58 2.20 7.20
C PRO A 33 -2.37 3.06 5.95
N GLN A 34 -1.13 3.14 5.44
CA GLN A 34 -0.81 3.91 4.24
C GLN A 34 -1.45 3.31 2.99
N CYS A 35 -1.48 1.97 2.89
CA CYS A 35 -2.15 1.27 1.80
C CYS A 35 -3.67 1.50 1.82
N SER A 36 -4.28 1.52 3.01
CA SER A 36 -5.71 1.80 3.18
C SER A 36 -6.06 3.21 2.75
N VAL A 37 -5.25 4.21 3.15
CA VAL A 37 -5.44 5.61 2.73
C VAL A 37 -5.33 5.74 1.21
N ARG A 38 -4.29 5.13 0.61
CA ARG A 38 -4.09 5.17 -0.84
C ARG A 38 -5.26 4.56 -1.61
N GLN A 39 -5.81 3.45 -1.11
CA GLN A 39 -6.96 2.80 -1.71
C GLN A 39 -8.22 3.69 -1.62
N ALA A 40 -8.47 4.31 -0.46
CA ALA A 40 -9.59 5.25 -0.29
C ALA A 40 -9.46 6.48 -1.20
N ASP A 41 -8.23 6.99 -1.37
CA ASP A 41 -7.93 8.17 -2.18
C ASP A 41 -7.90 7.91 -3.69
N GLN A 42 -7.99 6.66 -4.15
CA GLN A 42 -7.77 6.30 -5.55
C GLN A 42 -8.69 7.07 -6.51
N VAL A 43 -9.98 7.23 -6.17
CA VAL A 43 -10.95 7.99 -6.97
C VAL A 43 -10.62 9.49 -7.02
N ARG A 44 -10.13 10.05 -5.92
CA ARG A 44 -9.72 11.45 -5.87
C ARG A 44 -8.49 11.67 -6.75
N LEU A 45 -7.53 10.75 -6.70
CA LEU A 45 -6.30 10.82 -7.47
C LEU A 45 -6.57 10.70 -8.98
N THR A 46 -7.47 9.83 -9.42
CA THR A 46 -7.84 9.72 -10.84
C THR A 46 -8.44 11.01 -11.36
N ARG A 47 -9.41 11.60 -10.66
CA ARG A 47 -10.00 12.89 -11.03
C ARG A 47 -8.97 14.01 -11.13
N LEU A 48 -8.03 14.07 -10.18
CA LEU A 48 -6.96 15.06 -10.21
C LEU A 48 -6.00 14.85 -11.39
N SER A 49 -5.74 13.60 -11.78
CA SER A 49 -4.93 13.31 -12.97
C SER A 49 -5.64 13.72 -14.26
N GLU A 50 -6.94 13.43 -14.38
CA GLU A 50 -7.75 13.82 -15.54
C GLU A 50 -7.84 15.35 -15.66
N ALA A 51 -8.13 16.05 -14.56
CA ALA A 51 -8.16 17.50 -14.54
C ALA A 51 -6.80 18.11 -14.96
N ARG A 52 -5.68 17.55 -14.49
CA ARG A 52 -4.35 17.97 -14.91
C ARG A 52 -4.11 17.76 -16.41
N GLN A 53 -4.54 16.63 -16.95
CA GLN A 53 -4.42 16.35 -18.39
C GLN A 53 -5.26 17.32 -19.22
N GLN A 54 -6.47 17.63 -18.79
CA GLN A 54 -7.34 18.61 -19.45
C GLN A 54 -6.74 20.01 -19.44
N LEU A 55 -6.19 20.45 -18.29
CA LEU A 55 -5.50 21.73 -18.19
C LEU A 55 -4.27 21.80 -19.09
N ALA A 56 -3.47 20.73 -19.14
CA ALA A 56 -2.31 20.64 -20.02
C ALA A 56 -2.72 20.66 -21.51
N ALA A 57 -3.78 19.93 -21.87
CA ALA A 57 -4.31 19.93 -23.24
C ALA A 57 -4.87 21.30 -23.63
N ALA A 58 -5.61 21.98 -22.75
CA ALA A 58 -6.13 23.31 -23.00
C ALA A 58 -5.01 24.35 -23.19
N ALA A 59 -3.93 24.26 -22.39
CA ALA A 59 -2.77 25.12 -22.55
C ALA A 59 -2.07 24.91 -23.90
N ALA A 60 -1.99 23.66 -24.38
CA ALA A 60 -1.35 23.32 -25.65
C ALA A 60 -2.15 23.74 -26.91
N VAL A 61 -3.44 24.10 -26.77
CA VAL A 61 -4.29 24.55 -27.89
C VAL A 61 -4.15 26.06 -28.15
N ILE A 62 -3.57 26.80 -27.21
CA ILE A 62 -3.42 28.26 -27.29
C ILE A 62 -2.07 28.65 -27.94
N GLU A 63 -1.11 27.73 -28.04
CA GLU A 63 0.13 27.88 -28.85
C GLU A 63 -0.08 27.46 -30.31
#